data_AF-A0A0L7TF32-F1
#
_entry.id   AF-A0A0L7TF32-F1
#
_cell.length_a   1.000
_cell.length_b   1.000
_cell.length_c   1.000
_cell.angle_alpha   90.00
_cell.angle_beta   90.00
_cell.angle_gamma   90.00
#
_symmetry.space_group_name_H-M   'P 1'
#
loop_
_entity.id
_entity.type
_entity.pdbx_description
1 polymer ?
#
loop_
_entity_poly.entity_id
_entity_poly.type
_entity_poly.pdbx_seq_one_letter_code
_entity_poly.pdbx_strand_id
1 'polypeptide(L)'
;MNVSMSAWLQYKIDEYKFSVRDITVDFYMAQAKLNRPDCSLEQLRKFNDTCLDMAELCQLNGDDQSYLHALGKLHHRLVAEMVNNERNRLFRMQAWQLARHTLTRLCHQLALNGEWDKATVLQSDFVKHASWNNM
;
A
#
# COMPACT_ATOMS: atom_id res chain seq x y z
N MET A 1 -19.84 6.95 -33.17
CA MET A 1 -20.89 6.68 -32.18
C MET A 1 -20.88 7.80 -31.16
N ASN A 2 -21.96 8.59 -31.05
CA ASN A 2 -22.15 9.52 -29.93
C ASN A 2 -22.74 8.71 -28.76
N VAL A 3 -21.88 8.12 -27.94
CA VAL A 3 -22.30 7.49 -26.68
C VAL A 3 -22.75 8.62 -25.75
N SER A 4 -23.92 8.47 -25.10
CA SER A 4 -24.35 9.47 -24.11
C SER A 4 -23.32 9.56 -22.99
N MET A 5 -23.18 10.74 -22.37
CA MET A 5 -22.27 10.94 -21.24
C MET A 5 -22.53 9.94 -20.10
N SER A 6 -23.79 9.57 -19.89
CA SER A 6 -24.19 8.55 -18.92
C SER A 6 -23.68 7.15 -19.26
N ALA A 7 -23.78 6.73 -20.53
CA ALA A 7 -23.30 5.42 -20.97
C ALA A 7 -21.76 5.37 -20.97
N TRP A 8 -21.09 6.47 -21.31
CA TRP A 8 -19.63 6.59 -21.20
C TRP A 8 -19.16 6.48 -19.74
N LEU A 9 -19.84 7.16 -18.81
CA LEU A 9 -19.51 7.09 -17.39
C LEU A 9 -19.69 5.69 -16.83
N GLN A 10 -20.81 5.02 -17.16
CA GLN A 10 -21.06 3.65 -16.71
C GLN A 10 -19.97 2.70 -17.22
N TYR A 11 -19.59 2.82 -18.49
CA TYR A 11 -18.49 2.05 -19.07
C TYR A 11 -17.17 2.27 -18.30
N LYS A 12 -16.82 3.51 -17.94
CA LYS A 12 -15.62 3.80 -17.13
C LYS A 12 -15.68 3.22 -15.72
N ILE A 13 -16.84 3.25 -15.08
CA ILE A 13 -17.04 2.61 -13.77
C ILE A 13 -16.84 1.10 -13.88
N ASP A 14 -17.35 0.48 -14.94
CA ASP A 14 -17.22 -0.96 -15.13
C ASP A 14 -15.77 -1.35 -15.45
N GLU A 15 -15.05 -0.59 -16.28
CA GLU A 15 -13.60 -0.76 -16.49
C GLU A 15 -12.83 -0.70 -15.16
N TYR A 16 -13.08 0.31 -14.33
CA TYR A 16 -12.44 0.42 -13.00
C TYR A 16 -12.71 -0.81 -12.13
N LYS A 17 -13.96 -1.28 -12.06
CA LYS A 17 -14.31 -2.49 -11.28
C LYS A 17 -13.59 -3.73 -11.79
N PHE A 18 -13.41 -3.88 -13.09
CA PHE A 18 -12.64 -4.99 -13.65
C PHE A 18 -11.16 -4.88 -13.27
N SER A 19 -10.54 -3.72 -13.46
CA SER A 19 -9.15 -3.50 -13.07
C SER A 19 -8.89 -3.76 -11.58
N VAL A 20 -9.80 -3.34 -10.70
CA VAL A 20 -9.70 -3.60 -9.25
C VAL A 20 -9.75 -5.09 -8.95
N ARG A 21 -10.60 -5.86 -9.64
CA ARG A 21 -10.67 -7.32 -9.45
C ARG A 21 -9.39 -8.01 -9.90
N ASP A 22 -8.86 -7.63 -11.05
CA ASP A 22 -7.64 -8.23 -11.59
C ASP A 22 -6.46 -8.00 -10.64
N ILE A 23 -6.23 -6.77 -10.22
CA ILE A 23 -5.13 -6.46 -9.30
C ILE A 23 -5.35 -7.03 -7.89
N THR A 24 -6.59 -7.28 -7.49
CA THR A 24 -6.90 -7.97 -6.22
C THR A 24 -6.38 -9.41 -6.23
N VAL A 25 -6.44 -10.10 -7.37
CA VAL A 25 -5.86 -11.44 -7.51
C VAL A 25 -4.34 -11.37 -7.34
N ASP A 26 -3.68 -10.44 -8.02
CA ASP A 26 -2.23 -10.23 -7.91
C ASP A 26 -1.82 -9.91 -6.47
N PHE A 27 -2.59 -9.07 -5.79
CA PHE A 27 -2.39 -8.74 -4.38
C PHE A 27 -2.38 -10.01 -3.51
N TYR A 28 -3.40 -10.87 -3.64
CA TYR A 28 -3.47 -12.08 -2.83
C TYR A 28 -2.34 -13.07 -3.17
N MET A 29 -1.96 -13.17 -4.44
CA MET A 29 -0.83 -14.00 -4.86
C MET A 29 0.50 -13.49 -4.28
N ALA A 30 0.73 -12.17 -4.31
CA ALA A 30 1.91 -11.55 -3.74
C ALA A 30 1.93 -11.67 -2.21
N GLN A 31 0.79 -11.48 -1.55
CA GLN A 31 0.64 -11.63 -0.11
C GLN A 31 0.92 -13.08 0.34
N ALA A 32 0.40 -14.07 -0.38
CA ALA A 32 0.65 -15.47 -0.08
C ALA A 32 2.15 -15.83 -0.17
N LYS A 33 2.88 -15.22 -1.12
CA LYS A 33 4.34 -15.36 -1.24
C LYS A 33 5.06 -14.68 -0.07
N LEU A 34 4.64 -13.45 0.28
CA LEU A 34 5.21 -12.72 1.41
C LEU A 34 5.08 -13.49 2.73
N ASN A 35 3.97 -14.19 2.94
CA ASN A 35 3.71 -14.93 4.18
C ASN A 35 4.59 -16.18 4.35
N ARG A 36 5.36 -16.58 3.33
CA ARG A 36 6.25 -17.74 3.46
C ARG A 36 7.49 -17.38 4.30
N PRO A 37 7.97 -18.28 5.18
CA PRO A 37 9.16 -18.02 5.99
C PRO A 37 10.41 -17.72 5.15
N ASP A 38 10.55 -18.39 4.01
CA ASP A 38 11.65 -18.26 3.04
C ASP A 38 11.44 -17.15 2.00
N CYS A 39 10.52 -16.21 2.26
CA CYS A 39 10.24 -15.10 1.35
C CYS A 39 11.52 -14.32 0.99
N SER A 40 11.73 -14.12 -0.31
CA SER A 40 12.86 -13.36 -0.82
C SER A 40 12.63 -11.86 -0.76
N LEU A 41 13.73 -11.08 -0.84
CA LEU A 41 13.66 -9.61 -1.00
C LEU A 41 12.89 -9.19 -2.26
N GLU A 42 12.99 -9.99 -3.32
CA GLU A 42 12.25 -9.74 -4.56
C GLU A 42 10.75 -9.91 -4.35
N GLN A 43 10.32 -10.92 -3.60
CA GLN A 43 8.91 -11.12 -3.27
C GLN A 43 8.36 -10.01 -2.36
N LEU A 44 9.17 -9.48 -1.44
CA LEU A 44 8.81 -8.30 -0.66
C LEU A 44 8.61 -7.06 -1.56
N ARG A 45 9.54 -6.79 -2.48
CA ARG A 45 9.41 -5.68 -3.44
C ARG A 45 8.20 -5.86 -4.33
N LYS A 46 8.00 -7.06 -4.88
CA LYS A 46 6.83 -7.36 -5.71
C LYS A 46 5.52 -7.14 -4.96
N PHE A 47 5.43 -7.56 -3.69
CA PHE A 47 4.26 -7.26 -2.86
C PHE A 47 4.04 -5.76 -2.67
N ASN A 48 5.11 -5.01 -2.40
CA ASN A 48 5.03 -3.56 -2.32
C ASN A 48 4.52 -2.95 -3.62
N ASP A 49 5.11 -3.30 -4.75
CA ASP A 49 4.79 -2.73 -6.06
C ASP A 49 3.33 -3.02 -6.43
N THR A 50 2.86 -4.26 -6.24
CA THR A 50 1.44 -4.61 -6.46
C THR A 50 0.48 -3.80 -5.57
N CYS A 51 0.85 -3.51 -4.32
CA CYS A 51 0.03 -2.66 -3.45
C CYS A 51 0.04 -1.19 -3.88
N LEU A 52 1.18 -0.69 -4.39
CA LEU A 52 1.28 0.66 -4.93
C LEU A 52 0.48 0.81 -6.23
N ASP A 53 0.55 -0.18 -7.12
CA ASP A 53 -0.25 -0.26 -8.34
C ASP A 53 -1.75 -0.23 -8.01
N MET A 54 -2.17 -0.96 -6.96
CA MET A 54 -3.57 -0.96 -6.50
C MET A 54 -3.99 0.40 -5.96
N ALA A 55 -3.14 1.05 -5.17
CA ALA A 55 -3.42 2.39 -4.68
C ALA A 55 -3.53 3.38 -5.86
N GLU A 56 -2.56 3.37 -6.78
CA GLU A 56 -2.54 4.26 -7.93
C GLU A 56 -3.75 4.06 -8.84
N LEU A 57 -4.20 2.82 -9.03
CA LEU A 57 -5.46 2.53 -9.72
C LEU A 57 -6.65 3.24 -9.06
N CYS A 58 -6.78 3.19 -7.74
CA CYS A 58 -7.84 3.90 -7.02
C CYS A 58 -7.73 5.42 -7.18
N GLN A 59 -6.51 5.97 -7.02
CA GLN A 59 -6.27 7.41 -7.13
C GLN A 59 -6.58 7.97 -8.52
N LEU A 60 -6.17 7.26 -9.58
CA LEU A 60 -6.44 7.64 -10.98
C LEU A 60 -7.94 7.66 -11.31
N ASN A 61 -8.74 6.92 -10.55
CA ASN A 61 -10.19 6.86 -10.72
C ASN A 61 -10.95 7.76 -9.70
N GLY A 62 -10.24 8.57 -8.91
CA GLY A 62 -10.83 9.49 -7.92
C GLY A 62 -11.38 8.78 -6.68
N ASP A 63 -10.96 7.54 -6.41
CA ASP A 63 -11.35 6.78 -5.23
C ASP A 63 -10.32 6.93 -4.10
N ASP A 64 -10.29 8.12 -3.50
CA ASP A 64 -9.32 8.48 -2.46
C ASP A 64 -9.43 7.61 -1.20
N GLN A 65 -10.63 7.10 -0.90
CA GLN A 65 -10.86 6.23 0.24
C GLN A 65 -10.18 4.87 0.03
N SER A 66 -10.38 4.24 -1.13
CA SER A 66 -9.70 2.99 -1.45
C SER A 66 -8.20 3.18 -1.60
N TYR A 67 -7.73 4.32 -2.12
CA TYR A 67 -6.30 4.68 -2.14
C TYR A 67 -5.68 4.67 -0.73
N LEU A 68 -6.29 5.41 0.21
CA LEU A 68 -5.83 5.48 1.59
C LEU A 68 -5.89 4.11 2.27
N HIS A 69 -6.93 3.33 2.00
CA HIS A 69 -7.06 1.97 2.53
C HIS A 69 -5.93 1.06 2.03
N ALA A 70 -5.65 1.05 0.73
CA ALA A 70 -4.60 0.24 0.12
C ALA A 70 -3.21 0.60 0.66
N LEU A 71 -2.89 1.90 0.69
CA LEU A 71 -1.60 2.37 1.25
C LEU A 71 -1.49 2.12 2.75
N GLY A 72 -2.56 2.29 3.51
CA GLY A 72 -2.58 2.04 4.95
C GLY A 72 -2.29 0.57 5.26
N LYS A 73 -2.94 -0.33 4.52
CA LYS A 73 -2.72 -1.79 4.63
C LYS A 73 -1.29 -2.18 4.26
N LEU A 74 -0.74 -1.60 3.19
CA LEU A 74 0.66 -1.79 2.80
C LEU A 74 1.61 -1.32 3.90
N HIS A 75 1.44 -0.09 4.38
CA HIS A 75 2.31 0.49 5.42
C HIS A 75 2.33 -0.37 6.67
N HIS A 76 1.14 -0.75 7.17
CA HIS A 76 1.04 -1.60 8.36
C HIS A 76 1.72 -2.96 8.15
N ARG A 77 1.57 -3.58 6.98
CA ARG A 77 2.24 -4.85 6.67
C ARG A 77 3.76 -4.71 6.64
N LEU A 78 4.29 -3.62 6.07
CA LEU A 78 5.72 -3.34 6.03
C LEU A 78 6.29 -3.05 7.43
N VAL A 79 5.55 -2.32 8.27
CA VAL A 79 5.91 -2.11 9.69
C VAL A 79 5.99 -3.44 10.44
N ALA A 80 5.05 -4.35 10.21
CA ALA A 80 5.10 -5.69 10.81
C ALA A 80 6.34 -6.49 10.34
N GLU A 81 6.67 -6.46 9.05
CA GLU A 81 7.84 -7.19 8.52
C GLU A 81 9.17 -6.57 8.95
N MET A 82 9.26 -5.25 9.13
CA MET A 82 10.51 -4.64 9.61
C MET A 82 10.83 -5.02 11.05
N VAL A 83 9.86 -5.30 11.91
CA VAL A 83 10.08 -5.74 13.30
C VAL A 83 10.05 -7.27 13.46
N ASN A 84 9.89 -8.02 12.37
CA ASN A 84 9.77 -9.47 12.41
C ASN A 84 11.15 -10.14 12.60
N ASN A 85 11.43 -10.62 13.81
CA ASN A 85 12.71 -11.26 14.15
C ASN A 85 13.00 -12.58 13.43
N GLU A 86 12.00 -13.21 12.82
CA GLU A 86 12.18 -14.39 11.97
C GLU A 86 12.81 -14.02 10.61
N ARG A 87 12.73 -12.74 10.23
CA ARG A 87 13.35 -12.23 9.01
C ARG A 87 14.80 -11.84 9.25
N ASN A 88 15.63 -12.10 8.24
CA ASN A 88 17.02 -11.64 8.25
C ASN A 88 17.10 -10.10 8.21
N ARG A 89 18.25 -9.56 8.63
CA ARG A 89 18.48 -8.11 8.76
C ARG A 89 18.26 -7.34 7.46
N LEU A 90 18.71 -7.87 6.32
CA LEU A 90 18.55 -7.20 5.02
C LEU A 90 17.07 -7.09 4.63
N PHE A 91 16.28 -8.12 4.90
CA PHE A 91 14.83 -8.11 4.70
C PHE A 91 14.14 -7.05 5.54
N ARG A 92 14.46 -6.99 6.84
CA ARG A 92 13.91 -5.98 7.75
C ARG A 92 14.29 -4.56 7.34
N MET A 93 15.54 -4.35 6.91
CA MET A 93 15.99 -3.07 6.37
C MET A 93 15.25 -2.66 5.10
N GLN A 94 15.00 -3.60 4.17
CA GLN A 94 14.22 -3.31 2.97
C GLN A 94 12.77 -2.96 3.34
N ALA A 95 12.15 -3.71 4.25
CA ALA A 95 10.80 -3.42 4.72
C ALA A 95 10.72 -2.03 5.39
N TRP A 96 11.73 -1.65 6.17
CA TRP A 96 11.81 -0.31 6.78
C TRP A 96 11.86 0.82 5.74
N GLN A 97 12.71 0.69 4.72
CA GLN A 97 12.81 1.69 3.65
C GLN A 97 11.46 1.85 2.93
N LEU A 98 10.85 0.71 2.55
CA LEU A 98 9.55 0.71 1.90
C LEU A 98 8.47 1.33 2.79
N ALA A 99 8.42 0.96 4.08
CA ALA A 99 7.45 1.51 5.04
C ALA A 99 7.57 3.03 5.17
N ARG A 100 8.80 3.57 5.20
CA ARG A 100 9.07 5.00 5.24
C ARG A 100 8.56 5.72 3.97
N HIS A 101 8.73 5.12 2.80
CA HIS A 101 8.18 5.66 1.56
C HIS A 101 6.65 5.67 1.58
N THR A 102 6.02 4.57 1.99
CA THR A 102 4.55 4.49 2.12
C THR A 102 4.02 5.50 3.13
N LEU A 103 4.71 5.69 4.26
CA LEU A 103 4.36 6.70 5.27
C LEU A 103 4.33 8.11 4.67
N THR A 104 5.33 8.45 3.86
CA THR A 104 5.42 9.77 3.22
C THR A 104 4.20 10.01 2.32
N ARG A 105 3.80 9.01 1.52
CA ARG A 105 2.60 9.08 0.66
C ARG A 105 1.32 9.23 1.49
N LEU A 106 1.16 8.42 2.55
CA LEU A 106 0.01 8.50 3.45
C LEU A 106 -0.11 9.87 4.11
N CYS A 107 0.97 10.38 4.70
CA CYS A 107 0.97 11.70 5.34
C CYS A 107 0.62 12.82 4.36
N HIS A 108 1.13 12.75 3.12
CA HIS A 108 0.81 13.72 2.09
C HIS A 108 -0.69 13.71 1.75
N GLN A 109 -1.28 12.53 1.52
CA GLN A 109 -2.70 12.45 1.20
C GLN A 109 -3.59 12.86 2.38
N LEU A 110 -3.23 12.46 3.60
CA LEU A 110 -3.98 12.86 4.80
C LEU A 110 -3.94 14.38 5.00
N ALA A 111 -2.80 15.02 4.72
CA ALA A 111 -2.67 16.47 4.75
C ALA A 111 -3.57 17.15 3.71
N LEU A 112 -3.63 16.64 2.48
CA LEU A 112 -4.55 17.14 1.44
C LEU A 112 -6.03 17.02 1.86
N ASN A 113 -6.35 15.97 2.62
CA ASN A 113 -7.70 15.74 3.15
C ASN A 113 -7.99 16.50 4.46
N GLY A 114 -7.02 17.26 4.98
CA GLY A 114 -7.15 17.99 6.25
C GLY A 114 -7.05 17.11 7.51
N GLU A 115 -6.63 15.85 7.39
CA GLU A 115 -6.56 14.86 8.46
C GLU A 115 -5.19 14.84 9.18
N TRP A 116 -4.73 16.01 9.63
CA TRP A 116 -3.41 16.22 10.23
C TRP A 116 -3.15 15.36 11.48
N ASP A 117 -4.17 15.15 12.31
CA ASP A 117 -4.06 14.32 13.52
C ASP A 117 -3.73 12.87 13.17
N LYS A 118 -4.37 12.32 12.14
CA LYS A 118 -4.09 10.95 11.67
C LYS A 118 -2.68 10.83 11.10
N ALA A 119 -2.21 11.83 10.35
CA ALA A 119 -0.84 11.86 9.84
C ALA A 119 0.19 11.86 10.98
N THR A 120 -0.06 12.63 12.03
CA THR A 120 0.81 12.72 13.21
C THR A 120 0.87 11.40 13.99
N VAL A 121 -0.27 10.72 14.15
CA VAL A 121 -0.34 9.39 14.76
C VAL A 121 0.48 8.38 13.96
N LEU A 122 0.30 8.35 12.63
CA LEU A 122 1.05 7.46 11.72
C LEU A 122 2.57 7.66 11.84
N GLN A 123 3.04 8.90 11.84
CA GLN A 123 4.46 9.21 11.99
C GLN A 123 5.00 8.77 13.35
N SER A 124 4.25 9.06 14.42
CA SER A 124 4.65 8.71 15.78
C SER A 124 4.75 7.19 15.96
N ASP A 125 3.80 6.44 15.41
CA ASP A 125 3.78 4.98 15.44
C ASP A 125 4.98 4.38 14.70
N PHE A 126 5.26 4.87 13.49
CA PHE A 126 6.43 4.45 12.72
C PHE A 126 7.75 4.69 13.46
N VAL A 127 7.92 5.86 14.10
CA VAL A 127 9.14 6.17 14.87
C VAL A 127 9.31 5.23 16.05
N LYS A 128 8.23 4.87 16.76
CA LYS A 128 8.29 3.89 17.85
C LYS A 128 8.82 2.55 17.35
N HIS A 129 8.27 2.03 16.26
CA HIS A 129 8.73 0.77 15.67
C HIS A 129 10.16 0.84 15.11
N ALA A 130 10.54 1.97 14.51
CA ALA A 130 11.89 2.18 14.00
C ALA A 130 12.95 2.23 15.12
N SER A 131 12.60 2.80 16.28
CA SER A 131 13.50 2.88 17.43
C SER A 131 13.87 1.51 18.00
N TRP A 132 12.93 0.55 17.97
CA TRP A 132 13.16 -0.82 18.44
C TRP A 132 14.03 -1.66 17.51
N ASN A 133 14.13 -1.29 16.22
CA ASN A 133 14.89 -2.05 15.23
C ASN A 133 16.39 -1.67 15.19
N ASN A 134 16.78 -0.62 15.92
CA ASN A 134 18.17 -0.17 16.09
C ASN A 134 18.82 -0.68 17.40
N MET A 135 18.12 -1.54 18.16
CA MET A 135 18.64 -2.34 19.27
C MET A 135 18.76 -3.81 18.86
#